data_AF-A0A829GLQ2-F1
#
_entry.id   AF-A0A829GLQ2-F1
#
_cell.length_a   1.000
_cell.length_b   1.000
_cell.length_c   1.000
_cell.angle_alpha   90.00
_cell.angle_beta   90.00
_cell.angle_gamma   90.00
#
_symmetry.space_group_name_H-M   'P 1'
#
loop_
_entity.id
_entity.type
_entity.pdbx_description
1 polymer ?
#
loop_
_entity_poly.entity_id
_entity_poly.type
_entity_poly.pdbx_seq_one_letter_code
_entity_poly.pdbx_strand_id
1 'polypeptide(L)'
;MGFHNKVIYQLYPKSFYDSNGDGVGDLRGIIDKIDYLKSLHVDMIWFNPFFVSPQYDNGYDVADYRQIDPRFGTMADFDELAKKLKAAGIDIMLDMVLNHTSTEHAWFQKALAGDKHYQAYYYIRPPKPDGSLPTNWESK
;
A
#
# COMPACT_ATOMS: atom_id res chain seq x y z
N MET A 1 -11.75 -22.88 -11.00
CA MET A 1 -10.90 -23.13 -9.82
C MET A 1 -11.29 -22.14 -8.74
N GLY A 2 -11.62 -22.61 -7.52
CA GLY A 2 -11.97 -21.71 -6.41
C GLY A 2 -10.73 -21.15 -5.72
N PHE A 3 -10.89 -20.05 -4.97
CA PHE A 3 -9.77 -19.36 -4.26
C PHE A 3 -8.96 -20.29 -3.36
N HIS A 4 -9.60 -21.25 -2.68
CA HIS A 4 -8.95 -22.24 -1.81
C HIS A 4 -7.95 -23.17 -2.52
N ASN A 5 -7.90 -23.18 -3.86
CA ASN A 5 -6.94 -23.96 -4.62
C ASN A 5 -5.78 -23.11 -5.17
N LYS A 6 -5.83 -21.78 -5.01
CA LYS A 6 -4.84 -20.88 -5.61
C LYS A 6 -3.54 -20.86 -4.81
N VAL A 7 -2.41 -20.88 -5.52
CA VAL A 7 -1.09 -20.56 -4.97
C VAL A 7 -0.86 -19.05 -5.08
N ILE A 8 -0.63 -18.40 -3.93
CA ILE A 8 -0.42 -16.95 -3.83
C ILE A 8 1.06 -16.67 -3.61
N TYR A 9 1.63 -15.79 -4.43
CA TYR A 9 2.98 -15.28 -4.26
C TYR A 9 2.92 -13.85 -3.68
N GLN A 10 3.47 -13.65 -2.49
CA GLN A 10 3.58 -12.31 -1.93
C GLN A 10 4.77 -11.58 -2.56
N LEU A 11 4.54 -10.35 -3.03
CA LEU A 11 5.54 -9.55 -3.72
C LEU A 11 5.64 -8.17 -3.05
N TYR A 12 6.84 -7.83 -2.60
CA TYR A 12 7.17 -6.51 -2.08
C TYR A 12 7.78 -5.64 -3.20
N PRO A 13 7.05 -4.67 -3.78
CA PRO A 13 7.47 -3.98 -5.01
C PRO A 13 8.84 -3.33 -4.90
N LYS A 14 9.10 -2.65 -3.78
CA LYS A 14 10.32 -1.90 -3.48
C LYS A 14 11.61 -2.73 -3.62
N SER A 15 11.56 -4.05 -3.42
CA SER A 15 12.74 -4.93 -3.43
C SER A 15 12.67 -6.03 -4.48
N PHE A 16 11.70 -6.00 -5.39
CA PHE A 16 11.52 -7.08 -6.35
C PHE A 16 12.42 -6.90 -7.59
N TYR A 17 12.25 -5.80 -8.32
CA TYR A 17 13.09 -5.49 -9.47
C TYR A 17 13.01 -4.01 -9.82
N ASP A 18 14.17 -3.35 -9.88
CA ASP A 18 14.34 -1.97 -10.32
C ASP A 18 14.54 -1.96 -11.84
N SER A 19 13.63 -1.30 -12.57
CA SER A 19 13.68 -1.23 -14.04
C SER A 19 14.34 0.05 -14.56
N ASN A 20 14.48 1.08 -13.73
CA ASN A 20 14.89 2.42 -14.14
C ASN A 20 16.29 2.81 -13.59
N GLY A 21 16.86 2.02 -12.68
CA GLY A 21 18.18 2.19 -12.10
C GLY A 21 18.26 3.17 -10.93
N ASP A 22 17.13 3.54 -10.30
CA ASP A 22 17.10 4.45 -9.16
C ASP A 22 17.35 3.78 -7.79
N GLY A 23 17.50 2.46 -7.78
CA GLY A 23 17.74 1.63 -6.60
C GLY A 23 16.48 1.12 -5.90
N VAL A 24 15.30 1.39 -6.45
CA VAL A 24 14.00 0.97 -5.91
C VAL A 24 13.24 0.13 -6.94
N GLY A 25 12.69 -1.00 -6.50
CA GLY A 25 11.85 -1.82 -7.37
C GLY A 25 10.53 -1.14 -7.70
N ASP A 26 10.07 -1.31 -8.94
CA ASP A 26 8.95 -0.56 -9.51
C ASP A 26 7.96 -1.48 -10.28
N LEU A 27 6.80 -0.94 -10.67
CA LEU A 27 5.76 -1.73 -11.36
C LEU A 27 6.19 -2.22 -12.74
N ARG A 28 7.07 -1.49 -13.43
CA ARG A 28 7.62 -1.87 -14.74
C ARG A 28 8.57 -3.05 -14.60
N GLY A 29 9.35 -3.08 -13.54
CA GLY A 29 10.18 -4.22 -13.19
C GLY A 29 9.38 -5.49 -12.94
N ILE A 30 8.19 -5.37 -12.34
CA ILE A 30 7.28 -6.51 -12.17
C ILE A 30 6.77 -6.99 -13.54
N ILE A 31 6.41 -6.08 -14.44
CA ILE A 31 6.03 -6.40 -15.83
C ILE A 31 7.14 -7.19 -16.53
N ASP A 32 8.40 -6.77 -16.39
CA ASP A 32 9.56 -7.41 -17.02
C ASP A 32 9.84 -8.83 -16.49
N LYS A 33 9.27 -9.18 -15.33
CA LYS A 33 9.45 -10.50 -14.69
C LYS A 33 8.19 -11.36 -14.70
N ILE A 34 7.16 -11.02 -15.48
CA ILE A 34 5.95 -11.84 -15.59
C ILE A 34 6.27 -13.27 -16.06
N ASP A 35 7.23 -13.44 -16.98
CA ASP A 35 7.64 -14.78 -17.44
C ASP A 35 8.27 -15.61 -16.32
N TYR A 36 9.04 -14.97 -15.42
CA TYR A 36 9.56 -15.63 -14.23
C TYR A 36 8.41 -16.05 -13.30
N LEU A 37 7.50 -15.13 -12.99
CA LEU A 37 6.33 -15.40 -12.14
C LEU A 37 5.48 -16.55 -12.71
N LYS A 38 5.29 -16.59 -14.03
CA LYS A 38 4.59 -17.67 -14.73
C LYS A 38 5.33 -19.01 -14.61
N SER A 39 6.66 -19.02 -14.68
CA SER A 39 7.46 -20.24 -14.53
C SER A 39 7.39 -20.86 -13.14
N LEU A 40 7.01 -20.08 -12.13
CA LEU A 40 6.71 -20.56 -10.78
C LEU A 40 5.33 -21.22 -10.65
N HIS A 41 4.49 -21.15 -11.69
CA HIS A 41 3.11 -21.66 -11.69
C HIS A 41 2.22 -21.06 -10.59
N VAL A 42 2.37 -19.77 -10.30
CA VAL A 42 1.53 -19.05 -9.33
C VAL A 42 0.20 -18.64 -9.95
N ASP A 43 -0.87 -18.64 -9.16
CA ASP A 43 -2.21 -18.27 -9.62
C ASP A 43 -2.56 -16.80 -9.34
N MET A 44 -1.87 -16.19 -8.38
CA MET A 44 -2.16 -14.85 -7.89
C MET A 44 -0.94 -14.22 -7.23
N ILE A 45 -0.81 -12.90 -7.36
CA ILE A 45 0.17 -12.11 -6.62
C ILE A 45 -0.54 -11.29 -5.56
N TRP A 46 -0.07 -11.38 -4.32
CA TRP A 46 -0.42 -10.45 -3.25
C TRP A 46 0.67 -9.39 -3.14
N PHE A 47 0.29 -8.17 -3.47
CA PHE A 47 1.21 -7.04 -3.37
C PHE A 47 1.13 -6.40 -1.99
N ASN A 48 2.30 -6.20 -1.37
CA ASN A 48 2.44 -5.19 -0.32
C ASN A 48 2.08 -3.78 -0.88
N PRO A 49 1.80 -2.79 -0.02
CA PRO A 49 1.35 -1.47 -0.45
C PRO A 49 2.33 -0.75 -1.40
N PHE A 50 1.77 -0.16 -2.45
CA PHE A 50 2.46 0.72 -3.39
C PHE A 50 1.64 2.00 -3.69
N PHE A 51 0.71 2.32 -2.79
CA PHE A 51 -0.03 3.59 -2.78
C PHE A 51 0.84 4.71 -2.22
N VAL A 52 0.45 5.96 -2.47
CA VAL A 52 1.19 7.13 -1.97
C VAL A 52 1.35 7.06 -0.45
N SER A 53 2.58 7.12 0.02
CA SER A 53 2.96 7.02 1.44
C SER A 53 4.29 7.75 1.69
N PRO A 54 4.49 8.40 2.85
CA PRO A 54 5.77 8.99 3.21
C PRO A 54 6.83 7.96 3.64
N GLN A 55 6.45 6.68 3.73
CA GLN A 55 7.34 5.52 3.98
C GLN A 55 7.94 5.42 5.37
N TYR A 56 7.34 6.05 6.38
CA TYR A 56 7.75 5.81 7.75
C TYR A 56 7.43 4.38 8.19
N ASP A 57 6.46 3.73 7.53
CA ASP A 57 6.14 2.31 7.70
C ASP A 57 6.10 1.55 6.36
N ASN A 58 7.08 1.81 5.47
CA ASN A 58 7.29 1.04 4.24
C ASN A 58 6.04 0.89 3.33
N GLY A 59 5.16 1.90 3.31
CA GLY A 59 3.95 1.91 2.50
C GLY A 59 2.66 1.65 3.26
N TYR A 60 2.73 1.19 4.52
CA TYR A 60 1.55 0.93 5.35
C TYR A 60 0.97 2.23 5.95
N ASP A 61 1.75 3.30 6.01
CA ASP A 61 1.32 4.66 6.31
C ASP A 61 0.75 5.36 5.05
N VAL A 62 -0.45 4.99 4.61
CA VAL A 62 -1.04 5.50 3.36
C VAL A 62 -1.50 6.96 3.46
N ALA A 63 -1.06 7.81 2.53
CA ALA A 63 -1.44 9.22 2.39
C ALA A 63 -2.47 9.47 1.26
N ASP A 64 -2.53 8.62 0.23
CA ASP A 64 -3.60 8.60 -0.76
C ASP A 64 -3.89 7.17 -1.26
N TYR A 65 -5.07 6.65 -0.93
CA TYR A 65 -5.52 5.30 -1.33
C TYR A 65 -5.84 5.14 -2.82
N ARG A 66 -5.87 6.23 -3.59
CA ARG A 66 -6.35 6.26 -4.97
C ARG A 66 -5.26 6.53 -5.98
N GLN A 67 -4.03 6.71 -5.53
CA GLN A 67 -2.88 7.00 -6.38
C GLN A 67 -1.76 6.01 -6.10
N ILE A 68 -1.05 5.66 -7.16
CA ILE A 68 0.20 4.90 -7.07
C ILE A 68 1.28 5.86 -6.57
N ASP A 69 2.14 5.41 -5.67
CA ASP A 69 3.28 6.22 -5.27
C ASP A 69 4.21 6.44 -6.47
N PRO A 70 4.61 7.69 -6.78
CA PRO A 70 5.48 7.98 -7.92
C PRO A 70 6.81 7.21 -7.91
N ARG A 71 7.27 6.75 -6.74
CA ARG A 71 8.48 5.90 -6.62
C ARG A 71 8.31 4.52 -7.23
N PHE A 72 7.07 4.02 -7.36
CA PHE A 72 6.77 2.72 -7.96
C PHE A 72 6.25 2.83 -9.40
N GLY A 73 5.83 4.03 -9.82
CA GLY A 73 5.33 4.32 -11.16
C GLY A 73 4.01 5.10 -11.13
N THR A 74 3.18 4.85 -12.13
CA THR A 74 1.93 5.58 -12.36
C THR A 74 0.72 4.65 -12.35
N MET A 75 -0.49 5.23 -12.32
CA MET A 75 -1.72 4.47 -12.50
C MET A 75 -1.78 3.76 -13.87
N ALA A 76 -1.18 4.36 -14.91
CA ALA A 76 -1.09 3.73 -16.22
C ALA A 76 -0.17 2.50 -16.22
N ASP A 77 0.90 2.52 -15.43
CA ASP A 77 1.78 1.36 -15.24
C ASP A 77 1.05 0.23 -14.51
N PHE A 78 0.25 0.57 -13.50
CA PHE A 78 -0.60 -0.41 -12.81
C PHE A 78 -1.67 -1.01 -13.74
N ASP A 79 -2.33 -0.20 -14.57
CA ASP A 79 -3.30 -0.68 -15.56
C ASP A 79 -2.65 -1.64 -16.57
N GLU A 80 -1.42 -1.37 -17.01
CA GLU A 80 -0.68 -2.28 -17.88
C GLU A 80 -0.27 -3.57 -17.17
N LEU A 81 0.25 -3.46 -15.94
CA LEU A 81 0.60 -4.60 -15.10
C LEU A 81 -0.61 -5.53 -14.92
N ALA A 82 -1.76 -4.97 -14.58
CA ALA A 82 -3.01 -5.71 -14.41
C ALA A 82 -3.42 -6.47 -15.68
N LYS A 83 -3.35 -5.80 -16.84
CA LYS A 83 -3.66 -6.43 -18.14
C LYS A 83 -2.68 -7.56 -18.45
N LYS A 84 -1.38 -7.36 -18.24
CA LYS A 84 -0.35 -8.36 -18.58
C LYS A 84 -0.38 -9.56 -17.63
N LEU A 85 -0.55 -9.35 -16.33
CA LEU A 85 -0.76 -10.44 -15.37
C LEU A 85 -2.00 -11.24 -15.72
N LYS A 86 -3.11 -10.55 -16.05
CA LYS A 86 -4.33 -11.23 -16.47
C LYS A 86 -4.14 -12.07 -17.73
N ALA A 87 -3.43 -11.55 -18.74
CA ALA A 87 -3.07 -12.29 -19.95
C ALA A 87 -2.17 -13.50 -19.66
N ALA A 88 -1.34 -13.43 -18.61
CA ALA A 88 -0.52 -14.54 -18.13
C ALA A 88 -1.31 -15.55 -17.26
N GLY A 89 -2.59 -15.29 -16.96
CA GLY A 89 -3.41 -16.13 -16.10
C GLY A 89 -3.18 -15.92 -14.59
N ILE A 90 -2.50 -14.83 -14.21
CA ILE A 90 -2.17 -14.49 -12.82
C ILE A 90 -3.14 -13.41 -12.34
N ASP A 91 -3.84 -13.67 -11.24
CA ASP A 91 -4.75 -12.70 -10.62
C ASP A 91 -4.00 -11.76 -9.63
N ILE A 92 -4.66 -10.69 -9.21
CA ILE A 92 -4.09 -9.66 -8.33
C ILE A 92 -4.85 -9.61 -7.00
N MET A 93 -4.09 -9.51 -5.91
CA MET A 93 -4.57 -9.14 -4.58
C MET A 93 -3.78 -7.92 -4.09
N LEU A 94 -4.50 -6.89 -3.63
CA LEU A 94 -3.92 -5.67 -3.07
C LEU A 94 -4.06 -5.66 -1.56
N ASP A 95 -2.99 -5.28 -0.87
CA ASP A 95 -3.03 -5.01 0.57
C ASP A 95 -3.73 -3.66 0.83
N MET A 96 -4.78 -3.67 1.67
CA MET A 96 -5.61 -2.50 1.94
C MET A 96 -5.52 -2.12 3.42
N VAL A 97 -4.75 -1.07 3.71
CA VAL A 97 -4.50 -0.61 5.08
C VAL A 97 -5.61 0.34 5.53
N LEU A 98 -6.70 -0.21 6.06
CA LEU A 98 -7.90 0.57 6.41
C LEU A 98 -8.02 0.92 7.89
N ASN A 99 -7.15 0.36 8.74
CA ASN A 99 -7.19 0.61 10.18
C ASN A 99 -6.67 2.01 10.55
N HIS A 100 -5.71 2.53 9.81
CA HIS A 100 -5.09 3.83 10.03
C HIS A 100 -4.71 4.48 8.69
N THR A 101 -4.47 5.80 8.71
CA THR A 101 -3.90 6.56 7.59
C THR A 101 -2.59 7.20 8.04
N SER A 102 -1.75 7.62 7.10
CA SER A 102 -0.63 8.53 7.39
C SER A 102 -1.11 9.80 8.08
N THR A 103 -0.24 10.41 8.88
CA THR A 103 -0.46 11.78 9.38
C THR A 103 -0.46 12.80 8.24
N GLU A 104 0.15 12.52 7.10
CA GLU A 104 0.09 13.37 5.89
C GLU A 104 -1.21 13.20 5.09
N HIS A 105 -2.04 12.20 5.42
CA HIS A 105 -3.32 11.97 4.72
C HIS A 105 -4.24 13.18 4.85
N ALA A 106 -4.91 13.57 3.75
CA ALA A 106 -5.76 14.76 3.69
C ALA A 106 -6.84 14.79 4.78
N TRP A 107 -7.38 13.63 5.16
CA TRP A 107 -8.34 13.50 6.26
C TRP A 107 -7.72 13.89 7.61
N PHE A 108 -6.51 13.42 7.92
CA PHE A 108 -5.86 13.74 9.18
C PHE A 108 -5.46 15.23 9.25
N GLN A 109 -4.96 15.78 8.14
CA GLN A 109 -4.65 17.21 8.04
C GLN A 109 -5.88 18.10 8.28
N LYS A 110 -7.05 17.75 7.73
CA LYS A 110 -8.31 18.46 8.02
C LYS A 110 -8.77 18.30 9.47
N ALA A 111 -8.59 17.12 10.05
CA ALA A 111 -8.89 16.89 11.46
C ALA A 111 -8.01 17.76 12.38
N LEU A 112 -6.71 17.87 12.08
CA LEU A 112 -5.77 18.75 12.78
C LEU A 112 -6.13 20.23 12.63
N ALA A 113 -6.63 20.64 11.45
CA ALA A 113 -7.11 21.99 11.20
C ALA A 113 -8.44 22.34 11.93
N GLY A 114 -9.04 21.37 12.63
CA GLY A 114 -10.23 21.61 13.46
C GLY A 114 -11.55 21.19 12.82
N ASP A 115 -11.55 20.58 11.63
CA ASP A 115 -12.78 20.15 10.96
C ASP A 115 -13.44 18.99 11.72
N LYS A 116 -14.62 19.25 12.30
CA LYS A 116 -15.35 18.28 13.13
C LYS A 116 -15.77 17.01 12.39
N HIS A 117 -16.01 17.09 11.09
CA HIS A 117 -16.35 15.90 10.30
C HIS A 117 -15.16 14.94 10.25
N TYR A 118 -13.97 15.46 9.94
CA TYR A 118 -12.76 14.64 9.88
C TYR A 118 -12.19 14.29 11.26
N GLN A 119 -12.40 15.13 12.29
CA GLN A 119 -12.05 14.76 13.66
C GLN A 119 -12.79 13.50 14.13
N ALA A 120 -14.01 13.27 13.66
CA ALA A 120 -14.78 12.08 13.99
C ALA A 120 -14.22 10.78 13.35
N TYR A 121 -13.31 10.87 12.37
CA TYR A 121 -12.66 9.70 11.78
C TYR A 121 -11.56 9.13 12.67
N TYR A 122 -11.07 9.89 13.65
CA TYR A 122 -9.91 9.53 14.47
C TYR A 122 -10.22 9.56 15.98
N TYR A 123 -9.45 8.80 16.75
CA TYR A 123 -9.51 8.83 18.21
C TYR A 123 -8.70 10.00 18.77
N ILE A 124 -9.30 11.18 18.80
CA ILE A 124 -8.71 12.38 19.42
C ILE A 124 -9.22 12.48 20.86
N ARG A 125 -8.31 12.58 21.84
CA ARG A 125 -8.63 12.67 23.27
C ARG A 125 -7.79 13.75 23.95
N PRO A 126 -8.39 14.59 24.82
CA PRO A 126 -7.63 15.57 25.58
C PRO A 126 -6.71 14.86 26.59
N PRO A 127 -5.57 15.45 26.96
CA PRO A 127 -4.78 14.96 28.08
C PRO A 127 -5.61 14.99 29.38
N LYS A 128 -5.13 14.27 30.40
CA LYS A 128 -5.69 14.35 31.75
C LYS A 128 -5.49 15.76 32.36
N PRO A 129 -6.21 16.13 33.43
CA PRO A 129 -6.08 17.44 34.06
C PRO A 129 -4.65 17.80 34.51
N ASP A 130 -3.81 16.80 34.77
CA ASP A 130 -2.40 16.95 35.13
C ASP A 130 -1.45 17.05 33.91
N GLY A 131 -1.98 17.06 32.69
CA GLY A 131 -1.23 17.09 31.44
C GLY A 131 -0.73 15.72 30.96
N SER A 132 -0.93 14.64 31.73
CA SER A 132 -0.50 13.29 31.33
C SER A 132 -1.40 12.69 30.25
N LEU A 133 -0.93 11.61 29.61
CA LEU A 133 -1.64 10.94 28.52
C LEU A 133 -3.01 10.38 28.97
N PRO A 134 -4.01 10.33 28.07
CA PRO A 134 -5.37 9.88 28.41
C PRO A 134 -5.43 8.43 28.91
N THR A 135 -4.56 7.57 28.40
CA THR A 135 -4.44 6.16 28.75
C THR A 135 -2.97 5.80 28.98
N ASN A 136 -2.69 4.56 29.40
CA ASN A 136 -1.36 3.97 29.46
C ASN A 136 -1.08 3.08 28.24
N TRP A 137 -1.78 3.27 27.13
CA TRP A 137 -1.55 2.49 25.92
C TRP A 137 -0.19 2.82 25.33
N GLU A 138 0.55 1.78 24.97
CA GLU A 138 1.85 1.89 24.32
C GLU A 138 1.70 1.57 22.83
N SER A 139 2.40 2.33 21.99
CA SER A 139 2.58 1.94 20.59
C SER A 139 3.35 0.63 20.54
N LYS A 140 3.09 -0.16 19.49
CA LYS A 140 4.04 -1.20 19.09
C LYS A 140 5.32 -0.57 18.55
#